data_AF-A0AAW4GFM1-F1
#
_entry.id   AF-A0AAW4GFM1-F1
#
_cell.length_a   1.000
_cell.length_b   1.000
_cell.length_c   1.000
_cell.angle_alpha   90.00
_cell.angle_beta   90.00
_cell.angle_gamma   90.00
#
_symmetry.space_group_name_H-M   'P 1'
#
loop_
_entity.id
_entity.type
_entity.pdbx_description
1 polymer ?
#
loop_
_entity_poly.entity_id
_entity_poly.type
_entity_poly.pdbx_seq_one_letter_code
_entity_poly.pdbx_strand_id
1 'polypeptide(L)'
;MLPRGPTCAANWAPERAATLSTCNRVVLFPAVTVSDTPADPRPLPPEEPGPNECCGSGCPLCVLDLYTEELQRYRKALADWKARHPDADP
;
A
#
# COMPACT_ATOMS: atom_id res chain seq x y z
N MET A 1 5.23 0.45 48.64
CA MET A 1 5.15 -0.44 47.45
C MET A 1 3.76 -0.36 46.86
N LEU A 2 3.58 0.34 45.73
CA LEU A 2 2.31 0.32 44.98
C LEU A 2 2.34 -0.88 44.01
N PRO A 3 1.26 -1.68 43.91
CA PRO A 3 1.20 -2.81 43.00
C PRO A 3 1.19 -2.32 41.54
N ARG A 4 2.07 -2.90 40.73
CA ARG A 4 2.23 -2.60 39.30
C ARG A 4 0.95 -3.03 38.58
N GLY A 5 0.26 -2.09 37.95
CA GLY A 5 -0.89 -2.37 37.10
C GLY A 5 -0.52 -3.28 35.91
N PRO A 6 -1.51 -3.93 35.28
CA PRO A 6 -1.26 -4.83 34.16
C PRO A 6 -0.68 -4.06 32.97
N THR A 7 0.42 -4.55 32.42
CA THR A 7 1.10 -4.00 31.24
C THR A 7 0.26 -4.21 29.98
N CYS A 8 0.49 -3.38 28.95
CA CYS A 8 -0.19 -3.32 27.65
C CYS A 8 -0.13 -4.61 26.78
N ALA A 9 0.14 -5.77 27.36
CA ALA A 9 0.10 -7.06 26.67
C ALA A 9 -1.27 -7.74 26.74
N ALA A 10 -2.17 -7.31 27.64
CA ALA A 10 -3.48 -7.94 27.84
C ALA A 10 -4.55 -7.54 26.82
N ASN A 11 -4.30 -6.51 25.99
CA ASN A 11 -5.26 -5.99 25.01
C ASN A 11 -4.99 -6.48 23.57
N TRP A 12 -4.02 -7.38 23.36
CA TRP A 12 -3.72 -7.99 22.05
C TRP A 12 -3.98 -9.50 22.06
N ALA A 13 -5.19 -9.90 22.43
CA ALA A 13 -5.70 -11.25 22.17
C ALA A 13 -6.64 -11.21 20.93
N PRO A 14 -6.41 -12.06 19.90
CA PRO A 14 -7.30 -12.15 18.75
C PRO A 14 -8.49 -13.06 19.09
N GLU A 15 -9.55 -12.49 19.65
CA GLU A 15 -10.79 -13.22 19.90
C GLU A 15 -11.67 -13.27 18.64
N ARG A 16 -11.45 -14.31 17.82
CA ARG A 16 -12.41 -14.77 16.80
C ARG A 16 -12.89 -16.17 17.18
N ALA A 17 -13.76 -16.24 18.18
CA ALA A 17 -14.49 -17.47 18.50
C ALA A 17 -16.00 -17.18 18.54
N ALA A 18 -16.65 -17.51 17.43
CA ALA A 18 -18.01 -18.03 17.31
C ALA A 18 -19.13 -17.43 18.19
N THR A 19 -19.93 -16.56 17.60
CA THR A 19 -21.39 -16.58 17.80
C THR A 19 -22.11 -16.44 16.45
N LEU A 20 -22.49 -17.59 15.88
CA LEU A 20 -23.50 -17.66 14.83
C LEU A 20 -24.87 -17.41 15.50
N SER A 21 -25.42 -16.21 15.35
CA SER A 21 -26.88 -16.02 15.50
C SER A 21 -27.35 -14.79 14.74
N THR A 22 -27.96 -15.05 13.59
CA THR A 22 -29.14 -14.35 13.07
C THR A 22 -29.03 -12.83 12.88
N CYS A 23 -28.47 -12.42 11.75
CA CYS A 23 -28.97 -11.25 11.02
C CYS A 23 -28.52 -11.37 9.55
N ASN A 24 -29.32 -12.06 8.73
CA ASN A 24 -29.13 -11.99 7.29
C ASN A 24 -29.64 -10.64 6.79
N ARG A 25 -28.82 -10.00 5.94
CA ARG A 25 -29.20 -9.11 4.84
C ARG A 25 -29.53 -7.64 5.19
N VAL A 26 -28.52 -6.77 5.09
CA VAL A 26 -28.32 -5.77 4.01
C VAL A 26 -27.16 -4.89 4.48
N VAL A 27 -25.92 -5.37 4.30
CA VAL A 27 -24.85 -4.44 3.93
C VAL A 27 -24.68 -4.58 2.43
N LEU A 28 -25.57 -3.90 1.72
CA LEU A 28 -25.31 -3.49 0.35
C LEU A 28 -24.13 -2.50 0.42
N PHE A 29 -22.92 -3.02 0.65
CA PHE A 29 -21.74 -2.32 0.20
C PHE A 29 -21.93 -2.15 -1.30
N PRO A 30 -22.02 -0.92 -1.84
CA PRO A 30 -22.08 -0.78 -3.28
C PRO A 30 -20.78 -1.40 -3.79
N ALA A 31 -20.93 -2.42 -4.63
CA ALA A 31 -19.85 -2.93 -5.44
C ALA A 31 -19.28 -1.72 -6.18
N VAL A 32 -18.12 -1.24 -5.74
CA VAL A 32 -17.36 -0.22 -6.45
C VAL A 32 -16.96 -0.85 -7.77
N THR A 33 -17.76 -0.63 -8.79
CA THR A 33 -17.41 -0.90 -10.18
C THR A 33 -16.49 0.23 -10.64
N VAL A 34 -15.24 0.20 -10.20
CA VAL A 34 -14.17 0.92 -10.89
C VAL A 34 -13.85 0.09 -12.13
N SER A 35 -14.34 0.51 -13.29
CA SER A 35 -13.82 0.07 -14.60
C SER A 35 -14.45 0.92 -15.71
N ASP A 36 -14.20 2.22 -15.70
CA ASP A 36 -14.14 3.02 -16.93
C ASP A 36 -12.86 3.86 -16.89
N THR A 37 -11.75 3.15 -16.82
CA THR A 37 -10.41 3.68 -17.11
C THR A 37 -9.92 2.84 -18.28
N PRO A 38 -9.29 3.41 -19.32
CA PRO A 38 -8.70 2.62 -20.41
C PRO A 38 -7.95 1.45 -19.78
N ALA A 39 -8.24 0.23 -20.24
CA ALA A 39 -8.02 -1.01 -19.48
C ALA A 39 -6.57 -1.26 -19.04
N ASP A 40 -5.62 -0.42 -19.46
CA ASP A 40 -4.23 -0.46 -19.03
C ASP A 40 -3.48 0.85 -19.37
N PRO A 41 -3.63 1.92 -18.58
CA PRO A 41 -2.86 3.14 -18.80
C PRO A 41 -1.38 2.89 -18.52
N ARG A 42 -0.48 3.58 -19.25
CA ARG A 42 0.96 3.51 -18.98
C ARG A 42 1.23 3.97 -17.54
N PRO A 43 2.00 3.21 -16.74
CA PRO A 43 2.37 3.68 -15.40
C PRO A 43 3.18 4.98 -15.52
N LEU A 44 3.03 5.86 -14.53
CA LEU A 44 3.79 7.11 -14.45
C LEU A 44 4.98 6.97 -13.50
N PRO A 45 6.13 7.57 -13.81
CA PRO A 45 7.29 7.54 -12.94
C PRO A 45 6.99 8.29 -11.62
N PRO A 46 7.56 7.83 -10.49
CA PRO A 46 7.45 8.56 -9.23
C PRO A 46 8.18 9.89 -9.30
N GLU A 47 7.70 10.87 -8.55
CA GLU A 47 8.34 12.19 -8.42
C GLU A 47 9.68 12.06 -7.70
N GLU A 48 10.71 12.69 -8.25
CA GLU A 48 12.04 12.68 -7.65
C GLU A 48 12.07 13.59 -6.41
N PRO A 49 12.51 13.10 -5.25
CA PRO A 49 12.58 13.91 -4.05
C PRO A 49 13.60 15.05 -4.20
N GLY A 50 13.30 16.19 -3.59
CA GLY A 50 14.19 17.34 -3.64
C GLY A 50 15.53 17.09 -2.92
N PRO A 51 16.63 17.76 -3.31
CA PRO A 51 17.95 17.57 -2.68
C PRO A 51 17.96 17.94 -1.18
N ASN A 52 17.03 18.79 -0.74
CA ASN A 52 16.89 19.19 0.66
C ASN A 52 15.98 18.26 1.49
N GLU A 53 15.32 17.29 0.86
CA GLU A 53 14.47 16.31 1.56
C GLU A 53 15.31 15.16 2.14
N CYS A 54 16.48 14.91 1.57
CA CYS A 54 17.45 13.97 2.13
C CYS A 54 18.32 14.66 3.19
N CYS A 55 18.26 14.16 4.43
CA CYS A 55 19.06 14.69 5.55
C CYS A 55 20.59 14.46 5.39
N GLY A 56 21.02 13.59 4.47
CA GLY A 56 22.43 13.24 4.21
C GLY A 56 23.19 12.59 5.38
N SER A 57 22.53 12.41 6.53
CA SER A 57 23.17 12.05 7.80
C SER A 57 22.93 10.58 8.20
N GLY A 58 22.44 9.76 7.27
CA GLY A 58 22.12 8.35 7.54
C GLY A 58 20.88 8.17 8.42
N CYS A 59 19.82 8.95 8.17
CA CYS A 59 18.55 8.82 8.87
C CYS A 59 18.00 7.38 8.70
N PRO A 60 17.38 6.78 9.75
CA PRO A 60 16.90 5.40 9.72
C PRO A 60 15.75 5.17 8.71
N LEU A 61 15.11 6.24 8.24
CA LEU A 61 14.16 6.23 7.15
C LEU A 61 14.58 7.30 6.13
N CYS A 62 15.16 6.88 5.01
CA CYS A 62 15.66 7.78 3.97
C CYS A 62 14.62 7.94 2.85
N VAL A 63 14.32 9.18 2.47
CA VAL A 63 13.41 9.45 1.34
C VAL A 63 13.94 8.89 0.02
N LEU A 64 15.26 8.87 -0.16
CA LEU A 64 15.90 8.31 -1.36
C LEU A 64 15.74 6.79 -1.44
N ASP A 65 15.75 6.10 -0.30
CA ASP A 65 15.53 4.65 -0.25
C ASP A 65 14.09 4.33 -0.63
N LEU A 66 13.12 5.04 -0.05
CA LEU A 66 11.70 4.91 -0.41
C LEU A 66 11.46 5.20 -1.89
N TYR A 67 12.02 6.31 -2.40
CA TYR A 67 11.94 6.67 -3.81
C TYR A 67 12.53 5.56 -4.70
N THR A 68 13.67 5.00 -4.33
CA THR A 68 14.31 3.92 -5.09
C THR A 68 13.42 2.68 -5.13
N GLU A 69 12.79 2.29 -4.01
CA GLU A 69 11.84 1.18 -3.97
C GLU A 69 10.61 1.44 -4.85
N GLU A 70 10.04 2.65 -4.81
CA GLU A 70 8.94 3.05 -5.68
C GLU A 70 9.35 2.98 -7.16
N LEU A 71 10.56 3.43 -7.48
CA LEU A 71 11.12 3.43 -8.82
C LEU A 71 11.32 2.00 -9.34
N GLN A 72 11.71 1.05 -8.49
CA GLN A 72 11.78 -0.36 -8.86
C GLN A 72 10.39 -0.94 -9.16
N ARG A 73 9.39 -0.61 -8.33
CA ARG A 73 7.99 -1.00 -8.58
C ARG A 73 7.48 -0.43 -9.91
N TYR A 74 7.76 0.84 -10.18
CA TYR A 74 7.43 1.50 -11.45
C TYR A 74 8.09 0.81 -12.64
N ARG A 75 9.39 0.53 -12.58
CA ARG A 75 10.13 -0.15 -13.67
C ARG A 75 9.55 -1.52 -13.99
N LYS A 76 9.18 -2.29 -12.96
CA LYS A 76 8.51 -3.58 -13.13
C LYS A 76 7.15 -3.42 -13.82
N ALA A 77 6.31 -2.51 -13.33
CA ALA A 77 5.01 -2.23 -13.92
C ALA A 77 5.13 -1.76 -15.37
N LEU A 78 6.12 -0.92 -15.68
CA LEU A 78 6.38 -0.43 -17.03
C LEU A 78 6.83 -1.56 -17.97
N ALA A 79 7.66 -2.50 -17.50
CA ALA A 79 8.05 -3.66 -18.28
C ALA A 79 6.84 -4.56 -18.58
N ASP A 80 6.00 -4.85 -17.58
CA ASP A 80 4.79 -5.65 -17.74
C ASP A 80 3.75 -4.96 -18.65
N TRP A 81 3.69 -3.62 -18.61
CA TRP A 81 2.90 -2.82 -19.54
C TRP A 81 3.47 -2.89 -20.97
N LYS A 82 4.78 -2.69 -21.16
CA LYS A 82 5.42 -2.79 -22.48
C LYS A 82 5.24 -4.17 -23.12
N ALA A 83 5.27 -5.25 -22.32
CA ALA A 83 5.02 -6.60 -22.81
C ALA A 83 3.58 -6.79 -23.35
N ARG A 84 2.60 -6.07 -22.79
CA ARG A 84 1.20 -6.07 -23.24
C ARG A 84 0.93 -5.09 -24.39
N HIS A 85 1.78 -4.06 -24.53
CA HIS A 85 1.66 -2.99 -25.53
C HIS A 85 2.90 -2.92 -26.44
N PRO A 86 3.13 -3.93 -27.31
CA PRO A 86 4.27 -3.93 -28.23
C PRO A 86 4.22 -2.79 -29.25
N ASP A 87 3.03 -2.29 -29.59
CA ASP A 87 2.83 -1.22 -30.59
C ASP A 87 2.89 0.21 -30.01
N ALA A 88 3.06 0.36 -28.69
CA ALA A 88 3.05 1.66 -28.02
C ALA A 88 4.44 2.31 -27.89
N ASP A 89 5.45 1.72 -28.53
CA ASP A 89 6.82 2.24 -28.66
C ASP A 89 7.07 2.52 -30.15
N PRO A 90 6.86 3.76 -30.65
CA PRO A 90 7.17 4.15 -32.03
C PRO A 90 8.63 4.51 -32.26
#